data_AF-A0A3D1R4M8-F1
#
_entry.id   AF-A0A3D1R4M8-F1
#
_cell.length_a   1.000
_cell.length_b   1.000
_cell.length_c   1.000
_cell.angle_alpha   90.00
_cell.angle_beta   90.00
_cell.angle_gamma   90.00
#
_symmetry.space_group_name_H-M   'P 1'
#
loop_
_entity.id
_entity.type
_entity.pdbx_description
1 polymer ?
#
loop_
_entity_poly.entity_id
_entity_poly.type
_entity_poly.pdbx_seq_one_letter_code
_entity_poly.pdbx_strand_id
1 'polypeptide(L)'
;MPALPHVYEGEEVLAELLQLAGARRDVAAVKQQLSAAQAKGEEPGAVFPRLFEGEPHFPAPDVALQLYANLFGLWDRLAAGGPVEPAATAPESEAEAREPAPAPAPQGEGKWGDEFVEAAWRHLADLPERELERLEHRYENTQSELAATVRFEAGEAPAAIETADTLAFEIWAIYGLARPKVKASQVTMAELQQARESTEVAQPALDKYLVEAIGEAELDEEEPLAPEDAKVVLELARAVARSMETASRG
;
A
#
# COMPACT_ATOMS: atom_id res chain seq x y z
N MET A 1 15.26 17.37 12.86
CA MET A 1 15.50 15.92 12.70
C MET A 1 14.24 15.23 13.17
N PRO A 2 13.62 14.36 12.35
CA PRO A 2 12.46 13.59 12.79
C PRO A 2 12.84 12.76 14.03
N ALA A 3 11.91 12.66 14.98
CA ALA A 3 12.09 11.80 16.13
C ALA A 3 12.06 10.33 15.66
N LEU A 4 13.01 9.52 16.11
CA LEU A 4 12.98 8.07 15.86
C LEU A 4 11.71 7.50 16.50
N PRO A 5 10.91 6.69 15.78
CA PRO A 5 9.72 6.07 16.34
C PRO A 5 10.11 5.05 17.42
N HIS A 6 9.37 4.97 18.53
CA HIS A 6 9.59 4.01 19.61
C HIS A 6 8.61 2.84 19.46
N VAL A 7 8.88 1.94 18.52
CA VAL A 7 7.95 0.86 18.12
C VAL A 7 8.60 -0.49 18.33
N TYR A 8 8.02 -1.34 19.20
CA TYR A 8 8.47 -2.73 19.39
C TYR A 8 7.53 -3.70 18.67
N GLU A 9 8.05 -4.30 17.61
CA GLU A 9 7.33 -5.17 16.66
C GLU A 9 7.24 -6.63 17.15
N GLY A 10 8.08 -7.03 18.10
CA GLY A 10 8.02 -8.36 18.70
C GLY A 10 9.39 -9.00 18.90
N GLU A 11 9.42 -10.16 19.56
CA GLU A 11 10.68 -10.88 19.81
C GLU A 11 11.27 -11.47 18.53
N GLU A 12 10.44 -11.97 17.61
CA GLU A 12 10.91 -12.58 16.36
C GLU A 12 11.58 -11.53 15.45
N VAL A 13 10.92 -10.39 15.25
CA VAL A 13 11.45 -9.25 14.47
C VAL A 13 12.71 -8.69 15.13
N LEU A 14 12.71 -8.47 16.45
CA LEU A 14 13.91 -8.00 17.15
C LEU A 14 15.06 -9.01 17.06
N ALA A 15 14.80 -10.32 17.13
CA ALA A 15 15.83 -11.35 16.99
C ALA A 15 16.48 -11.30 15.61
N GLU A 16 15.69 -11.16 14.55
CA GLU A 16 16.17 -11.03 13.18
C GLU A 16 17.01 -9.76 12.99
N LEU A 17 16.51 -8.61 13.44
CA LEU A 17 17.22 -7.33 13.36
C LEU A 17 18.53 -7.34 14.16
N LEU A 18 18.55 -7.97 15.33
CA LEU A 18 19.76 -8.15 16.14
C LEU A 18 20.79 -9.04 15.43
N GLN A 19 20.35 -10.14 14.81
CA GLN A 19 21.25 -11.00 14.02
C GLN A 19 21.83 -10.25 12.82
N LEU A 20 20.98 -9.52 12.08
CA LEU A 20 21.40 -8.72 10.93
C LEU A 20 22.40 -7.63 11.32
N ALA A 21 22.23 -7.02 12.50
CA ALA A 21 23.14 -6.02 13.05
C ALA A 21 24.41 -6.60 13.70
N GLY A 22 24.58 -7.93 13.70
CA GLY A 22 25.74 -8.62 14.23
C GLY A 22 25.77 -8.76 15.76
N ALA A 23 24.62 -8.61 16.43
CA ALA A 23 24.52 -8.88 17.87
C ALA A 23 24.63 -10.38 18.14
N ARG A 24 25.46 -10.75 19.13
CA ARG A 24 25.59 -12.14 19.61
C ARG A 24 24.57 -12.54 20.67
N ARG A 25 23.85 -11.55 21.21
CA ARG A 25 22.90 -11.73 22.30
C ARG A 25 21.53 -12.04 21.71
N ASP A 26 20.86 -13.03 22.30
CA ASP A 26 19.46 -13.28 22.02
C ASP A 26 18.56 -12.21 22.68
N VAL A 27 17.30 -12.18 22.28
CA VAL A 27 16.32 -11.20 22.75
C VAL A 27 16.13 -11.25 24.27
N ALA A 28 16.23 -12.43 24.87
CA ALA A 28 16.13 -12.61 26.32
C ALA A 28 17.29 -11.92 27.06
N ALA A 29 18.52 -12.08 26.58
CA ALA A 29 19.70 -11.41 27.13
C ALA A 29 19.65 -9.89 26.93
N VAL A 30 19.09 -9.41 25.80
CA VAL A 30 18.84 -7.98 25.58
C VAL A 30 17.84 -7.44 26.60
N LYS A 31 16.69 -8.09 26.79
CA LYS A 31 15.69 -7.70 27.79
C LYS A 31 16.27 -7.61 29.19
N GLN A 32 17.04 -8.63 29.60
CA GLN A 32 17.67 -8.65 30.92
C GLN A 32 18.64 -7.48 31.10
N GLN A 33 19.43 -7.15 30.07
CA GLN A 33 20.37 -6.03 30.11
C GLN A 33 19.66 -4.68 30.17
N LEU A 34 18.59 -4.48 29.38
CA LEU A 34 17.81 -3.26 29.37
C LEU A 34 17.10 -3.04 30.73
N SER A 35 16.43 -4.07 31.28
CA SER A 35 15.83 -3.98 32.62
C SER A 35 16.86 -3.67 33.71
N ALA A 36 18.05 -4.27 33.66
CA ALA A 36 19.10 -4.01 34.63
C ALA A 36 19.67 -2.58 34.53
N ALA A 37 19.75 -2.03 33.31
CA ALA A 37 20.19 -0.65 33.09
C ALA A 37 19.13 0.36 33.51
N GLN A 38 17.86 0.06 33.26
CA GLN A 38 16.72 0.87 33.68
C GLN A 38 16.58 0.92 35.20
N ALA A 39 16.78 -0.21 35.89
CA ALA A 39 16.83 -0.26 37.35
C ALA A 39 17.97 0.59 37.96
N LYS A 40 19.00 0.90 37.17
CA LYS A 40 20.12 1.78 37.53
C LYS A 40 19.91 3.24 37.11
N GLY A 41 18.79 3.55 36.43
CA GLY A 41 18.51 4.89 35.91
C GLY A 41 19.44 5.32 34.77
N GLU A 42 19.98 4.37 34.00
CA GLU A 42 20.79 4.68 32.82
C GLU A 42 19.90 5.11 31.64
N GLU A 43 20.39 5.98 30.77
CA GLU A 43 19.67 6.45 29.58
C GLU A 43 19.82 5.46 28.40
N PRO A 44 18.78 5.21 27.58
CA PRO A 44 18.82 4.22 26.50
C PRO A 44 19.97 4.43 25.50
N GLY A 45 20.28 5.70 25.17
CA GLY A 45 21.38 6.05 24.26
C GLY A 45 22.77 5.65 24.76
N ALA A 46 22.95 5.45 26.08
CA ALA A 46 24.20 4.93 26.66
C ALA A 46 24.23 3.40 26.75
N VAL A 47 23.07 2.75 26.65
CA VAL A 47 22.88 1.30 26.84
C VAL A 47 22.91 0.55 25.52
N PHE A 48 22.26 1.07 24.48
CA PHE A 48 22.13 0.38 23.18
C PHE A 48 23.46 0.06 22.51
N PRO A 49 24.48 0.95 22.50
CA PRO A 49 25.79 0.59 21.94
C PRO A 49 26.46 -0.59 22.64
N ARG A 50 26.13 -0.84 23.92
CA ARG A 50 26.68 -1.96 24.72
C ARG A 50 25.99 -3.30 24.45
N LEU A 51 24.97 -3.33 23.58
CA LEU A 51 24.35 -4.57 23.11
C LEU A 51 25.24 -5.28 22.08
N PHE A 52 26.20 -4.55 21.49
CA PHE A 52 27.10 -5.03 20.45
C PHE A 52 28.53 -5.16 21.00
N GLU A 53 29.28 -6.16 20.54
CA GLU A 53 30.70 -6.35 20.91
C GLU A 53 31.65 -5.41 20.11
N GLY A 54 31.10 -4.62 19.19
CA GLY A 54 31.81 -3.67 18.30
C GLY A 54 30.82 -2.72 17.62
N GLU A 55 31.25 -2.07 16.53
CA GLU A 55 30.36 -1.20 15.74
C GLU A 55 29.31 -2.04 15.01
N PRO A 56 28.00 -1.79 15.22
CA PRO A 56 26.95 -2.55 14.55
C PRO A 56 27.01 -2.30 13.04
N HIS A 57 26.84 -3.38 12.26
CA HIS A 57 26.87 -3.29 10.80
C HIS A 57 25.47 -3.50 10.25
N PHE A 58 24.99 -2.58 9.43
CA PHE A 58 23.64 -2.64 8.89
C PHE A 58 23.68 -2.82 7.37
N PRO A 59 22.87 -3.73 6.80
CA PRO A 59 22.82 -3.93 5.36
C PRO A 59 22.18 -2.73 4.62
N ALA A 60 21.32 -1.98 5.29
CA ALA A 60 20.71 -0.75 4.78
C ALA A 60 20.41 0.23 5.93
N PRO A 61 20.30 1.55 5.66
CA PRO A 61 19.93 2.55 6.67
C PRO A 61 18.58 2.26 7.35
N ASP A 62 17.61 1.74 6.61
CA ASP A 62 16.26 1.47 7.13
C ASP A 62 16.26 0.36 8.18
N VAL A 63 17.14 -0.64 8.04
CA VAL A 63 17.33 -1.70 9.04
C VAL A 63 17.89 -1.16 10.34
N ALA A 64 18.76 -0.15 10.27
CA ALA A 64 19.25 0.54 11.46
C ALA A 64 18.12 1.29 12.16
N LEU A 65 17.33 2.06 11.40
CA LEU A 65 16.17 2.79 11.92
C LEU A 65 15.18 1.84 12.59
N GLN A 66 14.87 0.72 11.94
CA GLN A 66 13.94 -0.29 12.46
C GLN A 66 14.47 -0.97 13.74
N LEU A 67 15.75 -1.34 13.78
CA LEU A 67 16.35 -1.92 14.99
C LEU A 67 16.31 -0.94 16.17
N TYR A 68 16.72 0.32 15.95
CA TYR A 68 16.69 1.31 17.01
C TYR A 68 15.26 1.62 17.46
N ALA A 69 14.30 1.68 16.54
CA ALA A 69 12.89 1.83 16.88
C ALA A 69 12.40 0.70 17.80
N ASN A 70 12.78 -0.55 17.49
CA ASN A 70 12.48 -1.73 18.32
C ASN A 70 13.13 -1.69 19.70
N LEU A 71 14.38 -1.25 19.79
CA LEU A 71 15.10 -1.14 21.06
C LEU A 71 14.49 -0.05 21.96
N PHE A 72 14.13 1.10 21.39
CA PHE A 72 13.44 2.17 22.11
C PHE A 72 12.03 1.74 22.55
N GLY A 73 11.26 1.10 21.67
CA GLY A 73 9.96 0.55 22.02
C GLY A 73 10.04 -0.50 23.12
N LEU A 74 11.08 -1.35 23.12
CA LEU A 74 11.32 -2.33 24.18
C LEU A 74 11.68 -1.66 25.51
N TRP A 75 12.52 -0.61 25.47
CA TRP A 75 12.91 0.15 26.65
C TRP A 75 11.71 0.79 27.37
N ASP A 76 10.81 1.40 26.60
CA ASP A 76 9.59 2.03 27.13
C ASP A 76 8.64 0.99 27.73
N ARG A 77 8.52 -0.19 27.08
CA ARG A 77 7.72 -1.30 27.59
C ARG A 77 8.26 -1.86 28.91
N LEU A 78 9.58 -1.97 29.06
CA LEU A 78 10.19 -2.39 30.33
C LEU A 78 9.98 -1.33 31.42
N ALA A 79 9.93 -0.04 31.06
CA ALA A 79 9.67 1.06 31.99
C ALA A 79 8.28 0.98 32.62
N ALA A 80 7.30 0.52 31.85
CA ALA A 80 5.90 0.44 32.25
C ALA A 80 5.61 -0.68 33.27
N GLY A 81 6.56 -1.58 33.55
CA GLY A 81 6.51 -2.51 34.69
C GLY A 81 5.41 -3.58 34.67
N GLY A 82 4.79 -3.87 33.53
CA GLY A 82 3.70 -4.86 33.40
C GLY A 82 4.15 -6.31 33.18
N PRO A 83 3.33 -7.32 33.53
CA PRO A 83 3.61 -8.73 33.25
C PRO A 83 3.70 -9.00 31.74
N VAL A 84 4.64 -9.88 31.37
CA VAL A 84 4.86 -10.33 29.99
C VAL A 84 3.80 -11.36 29.62
N GLU A 85 2.65 -10.89 29.16
CA GLU A 85 1.96 -11.64 28.11
C GLU A 85 2.78 -11.47 26.81
N PRO A 86 2.92 -12.49 25.94
CA PRO A 86 3.34 -12.24 24.57
C PRO A 86 2.43 -11.13 24.10
N ALA A 87 3.01 -10.04 23.59
CA ALA A 87 2.27 -8.80 23.35
C ALA A 87 0.91 -9.18 22.81
N ALA A 88 -0.14 -8.97 23.62
CA ALA A 88 -1.39 -8.52 23.07
C ALA A 88 -0.91 -7.48 22.07
N THR A 89 -1.15 -7.75 20.79
CA THR A 89 -1.05 -6.78 19.72
C THR A 89 -1.29 -5.46 20.41
N ALA A 90 -0.37 -4.50 20.25
CA ALA A 90 -0.72 -3.14 20.58
C ALA A 90 -2.16 -2.95 20.08
N PRO A 91 -3.00 -2.13 20.70
CA PRO A 91 -3.98 -1.57 19.82
C PRO A 91 -3.13 -0.93 18.68
N GLU A 92 -2.95 -1.64 17.53
CA GLU A 92 -3.72 -1.34 16.34
C GLU A 92 -4.80 -0.48 16.91
N SER A 93 -4.74 0.83 16.66
CA SER A 93 -6.01 1.48 16.63
C SER A 93 -6.92 0.44 15.97
N GLU A 94 -7.84 -0.13 16.75
CA GLU A 94 -9.14 -0.36 16.24
C GLU A 94 -9.51 1.08 15.79
N ALA A 95 -8.98 1.54 14.65
CA ALA A 95 -9.78 1.65 13.47
C ALA A 95 -10.63 0.39 13.56
N GLU A 96 -11.72 0.52 14.34
CA GLU A 96 -12.70 -0.53 14.64
C GLU A 96 -12.65 -1.40 13.42
N ALA A 97 -12.19 -2.66 13.49
CA ALA A 97 -11.91 -3.48 12.32
C ALA A 97 -13.07 -3.25 11.35
N ARG A 98 -12.87 -2.33 10.41
CA ARG A 98 -14.01 -1.59 9.87
C ARG A 98 -14.50 -2.61 8.90
N GLU A 99 -15.64 -3.23 9.22
CA GLU A 99 -16.16 -4.26 8.34
C GLU A 99 -16.08 -3.67 6.94
N PRO A 100 -15.28 -4.29 6.03
CA PRO A 100 -14.97 -3.67 4.76
C PRO A 100 -16.28 -3.26 4.13
N ALA A 101 -16.37 -2.02 3.61
CA ALA A 101 -17.60 -1.55 3.01
C ALA A 101 -18.16 -2.65 2.10
N PRO A 102 -19.44 -3.03 2.23
CA PRO A 102 -19.94 -4.19 1.52
C PRO A 102 -19.78 -4.00 0.01
N ALA A 103 -19.34 -5.04 -0.69
CA ALA A 103 -19.21 -4.99 -2.13
C ALA A 103 -20.55 -4.53 -2.75
N PRO A 104 -20.53 -3.59 -3.70
CA PRO A 104 -21.75 -3.08 -4.30
C PRO A 104 -22.47 -4.15 -5.12
N ALA A 105 -23.79 -3.98 -5.28
CA ALA A 105 -24.57 -4.87 -6.12
C ALA A 105 -24.09 -4.77 -7.60
N PRO A 106 -23.89 -5.90 -8.30
CA PRO A 106 -23.48 -5.90 -9.70
C PRO A 106 -24.46 -5.13 -10.61
N GLN A 107 -23.92 -4.38 -11.58
CA GLN A 107 -24.70 -3.53 -12.50
C GLN A 107 -24.90 -4.15 -13.90
N GLY A 108 -24.06 -5.12 -14.30
CA GLY A 108 -24.13 -5.75 -15.63
C GLY A 108 -23.64 -4.85 -16.78
N GLU A 109 -24.28 -4.97 -17.95
CA GLU A 109 -23.88 -4.33 -19.22
C GLU A 109 -24.41 -2.89 -19.40
N GLY A 110 -25.29 -2.44 -18.51
CA GLY A 110 -25.87 -1.10 -18.57
C GLY A 110 -24.90 0.02 -18.19
N LYS A 111 -25.38 1.26 -18.24
CA LYS A 111 -24.66 2.41 -17.68
C LYS A 111 -24.72 2.36 -16.16
N TRP A 112 -23.57 2.53 -15.51
CA TRP A 112 -23.47 2.51 -14.05
C TRP A 112 -23.80 3.88 -13.47
N GLY A 113 -24.37 3.89 -12.26
CA GLY A 113 -24.61 5.12 -11.51
C GLY A 113 -23.40 5.51 -10.64
N ASP A 114 -23.31 6.79 -10.28
CA ASP A 114 -22.28 7.35 -9.39
C ASP A 114 -22.18 6.55 -8.08
N GLU A 115 -23.32 6.19 -7.48
CA GLU A 115 -23.39 5.42 -6.23
C GLU A 115 -22.68 4.07 -6.33
N PHE A 116 -22.69 3.42 -7.50
CA PHE A 116 -22.00 2.14 -7.70
C PHE A 116 -20.48 2.34 -7.73
N VAL A 117 -20.00 3.34 -8.47
CA VAL A 117 -18.55 3.61 -8.60
C VAL A 117 -17.97 4.04 -7.26
N GLU A 118 -18.67 4.92 -6.54
CA GLU A 118 -18.29 5.36 -5.20
C GLU A 118 -18.26 4.19 -4.19
N ALA A 119 -19.28 3.32 -4.21
CA ALA A 119 -19.30 2.14 -3.36
C ALA A 119 -18.23 1.10 -3.75
N ALA A 120 -17.91 0.97 -5.04
CA ALA A 120 -16.86 0.08 -5.53
C ALA A 120 -15.48 0.55 -5.07
N TRP A 121 -15.17 1.84 -5.24
CA TRP A 121 -13.93 2.44 -4.76
C TRP A 121 -13.79 2.34 -3.24
N ARG A 122 -14.84 2.67 -2.47
CA ARG A 122 -14.82 2.51 -1.00
C ARG A 122 -14.59 1.07 -0.59
N HIS A 123 -15.25 0.13 -1.26
CA HIS A 123 -15.05 -1.29 -1.00
C HIS A 123 -13.58 -1.69 -1.20
N LEU A 124 -12.93 -1.23 -2.28
CA LEU A 124 -11.52 -1.50 -2.55
C LEU A 124 -10.60 -0.86 -1.50
N ALA A 125 -10.85 0.39 -1.13
CA ALA A 125 -10.06 1.13 -0.12
C ALA A 125 -10.16 0.52 1.28
N ASP A 126 -11.30 -0.09 1.61
CA ASP A 126 -11.52 -0.75 2.91
C ASP A 126 -11.10 -2.24 2.92
N LEU A 127 -10.61 -2.80 1.80
CA LEU A 127 -10.19 -4.20 1.77
C LEU A 127 -9.04 -4.45 2.76
N PRO A 128 -9.02 -5.62 3.43
CA PRO A 128 -7.84 -6.04 4.16
C PRO A 128 -6.63 -6.06 3.23
N GLU A 129 -5.47 -5.60 3.71
CA GLU A 129 -4.21 -5.52 2.93
C GLU A 129 -3.93 -6.80 2.14
N ARG A 130 -4.06 -7.96 2.78
CA ARG A 130 -3.88 -9.28 2.13
C ARG A 130 -4.86 -9.56 0.99
N GLU A 131 -6.08 -9.05 1.06
CA GLU A 131 -7.06 -9.21 -0.01
C GLU A 131 -6.79 -8.25 -1.16
N LEU A 132 -6.37 -7.02 -0.85
CA LEU A 132 -5.92 -6.03 -1.82
C LEU A 132 -4.70 -6.53 -2.59
N GLU A 133 -3.63 -6.97 -1.90
CA GLU A 133 -2.43 -7.57 -2.51
C GLU A 133 -2.78 -8.74 -3.44
N ARG A 134 -3.75 -9.58 -3.04
CA ARG A 134 -4.19 -10.72 -3.87
C ARG A 134 -4.94 -10.27 -5.13
N LEU A 135 -5.64 -9.14 -5.08
CA LEU A 135 -6.28 -8.55 -6.25
C LEU A 135 -5.25 -7.90 -7.15
N GLU A 136 -4.30 -7.15 -6.59
CA GLU A 136 -3.17 -6.55 -7.33
C GLU A 136 -2.36 -7.62 -8.04
N HIS A 137 -1.93 -8.68 -7.34
CA HIS A 137 -1.24 -9.80 -7.97
C HIS A 137 -2.08 -10.44 -9.09
N ARG A 138 -3.41 -10.49 -8.95
CA ARG A 138 -4.27 -11.03 -10.02
C ARG A 138 -4.32 -10.08 -11.21
N TYR A 139 -4.42 -8.79 -10.96
CA TYR A 139 -4.35 -7.75 -11.98
C TYR A 139 -3.02 -7.85 -12.74
N GLU A 140 -1.88 -7.84 -12.04
CA GLU A 140 -0.56 -7.94 -12.66
C GLU A 140 -0.38 -9.22 -13.47
N ASN A 141 -0.88 -10.35 -12.98
CA ASN A 141 -0.80 -11.61 -13.72
C ASN A 141 -1.72 -11.65 -14.95
N THR A 142 -2.93 -11.09 -14.85
CA THR A 142 -3.94 -11.17 -15.92
C THR A 142 -3.76 -10.07 -16.97
N GLN A 143 -3.27 -8.91 -16.54
CA GLN A 143 -3.14 -7.67 -17.30
C GLN A 143 -1.68 -7.20 -17.39
N SER A 144 -0.71 -8.12 -17.27
CA SER A 144 0.74 -7.79 -17.25
C SER A 144 1.17 -6.84 -18.37
N GLU A 145 0.72 -7.08 -19.60
CA GLU A 145 1.05 -6.25 -20.76
C GLU A 145 0.39 -4.86 -20.69
N LEU A 146 -0.86 -4.78 -20.21
CA LEU A 146 -1.56 -3.52 -19.99
C LEU A 146 -0.87 -2.70 -18.90
N ALA A 147 -0.59 -3.31 -17.74
CA ALA A 147 0.07 -2.64 -16.61
C ALA A 147 1.45 -2.10 -17.02
N ALA A 148 2.26 -2.92 -17.70
CA ALA A 148 3.55 -2.49 -18.21
C ALA A 148 3.44 -1.32 -19.20
N THR A 149 2.43 -1.35 -20.08
CA THR A 149 2.20 -0.29 -21.06
C THR A 149 1.77 1.00 -20.40
N VAL A 150 0.82 0.94 -19.46
CA VAL A 150 0.32 2.12 -18.74
C VAL A 150 1.45 2.79 -17.97
N ARG A 151 2.24 2.01 -17.21
CA ARG A 151 3.42 2.51 -16.48
C ARG A 151 4.45 3.15 -17.41
N PHE A 152 4.73 2.54 -18.57
CA PHE A 152 5.68 3.07 -19.54
C PHE A 152 5.19 4.39 -20.18
N GLU A 153 3.91 4.46 -20.52
CA GLU A 153 3.36 5.62 -21.24
C GLU A 153 2.96 6.78 -20.33
N ALA A 154 2.81 6.54 -19.03
CA ALA A 154 2.60 7.61 -18.05
C ALA A 154 3.77 8.61 -17.99
N GLY A 155 4.96 8.20 -18.44
CA GLY A 155 6.16 9.03 -18.50
C GLY A 155 7.24 8.56 -17.52
N GLU A 156 8.09 9.49 -17.08
CA GLU A 156 9.22 9.21 -16.18
C GLU A 156 8.96 9.66 -14.72
N ALA A 157 7.95 10.49 -14.50
CA ALA A 157 7.64 11.02 -13.17
C ALA A 157 7.04 9.91 -12.27
N PRO A 158 7.59 9.67 -11.06
CA PRO A 158 7.06 8.64 -10.15
C PRO A 158 5.56 8.76 -9.87
N ALA A 159 5.10 9.96 -9.50
CA ALA A 159 3.69 10.23 -9.25
C ALA A 159 2.79 9.92 -10.45
N ALA A 160 3.26 10.17 -11.68
CA ALA A 160 2.51 9.85 -12.90
C ALA A 160 2.40 8.35 -13.12
N ILE A 161 3.51 7.61 -12.94
CA ILE A 161 3.56 6.15 -13.11
C ILE A 161 2.66 5.48 -12.06
N GLU A 162 2.77 5.90 -10.80
CA GLU A 162 1.97 5.36 -9.69
C GLU A 162 0.49 5.65 -9.89
N THR A 163 0.13 6.91 -10.18
CA THR A 163 -1.28 7.28 -10.42
C THR A 163 -1.87 6.49 -11.59
N ALA A 164 -1.12 6.34 -12.68
CA ALA A 164 -1.59 5.61 -13.85
C ALA A 164 -1.82 4.12 -13.56
N ASP A 165 -0.90 3.49 -12.83
CA ASP A 165 -0.99 2.08 -12.45
C ASP A 165 -2.15 1.83 -11.49
N THR A 166 -2.27 2.66 -10.45
CA THR A 166 -3.37 2.60 -9.48
C THR A 166 -4.71 2.74 -10.18
N LEU A 167 -4.90 3.74 -11.04
CA LEU A 167 -6.15 3.92 -11.77
C LEU A 167 -6.44 2.73 -12.71
N ALA A 168 -5.43 2.17 -13.38
CA ALA A 168 -5.63 1.02 -14.25
C ALA A 168 -6.04 -0.24 -13.47
N PHE A 169 -5.48 -0.46 -12.29
CA PHE A 169 -5.89 -1.50 -11.34
C PHE A 169 -7.34 -1.27 -10.88
N GLU A 170 -7.67 -0.08 -10.40
CA GLU A 170 -9.00 0.24 -9.90
C GLU A 170 -10.07 0.09 -10.98
N ILE A 171 -9.81 0.57 -12.19
CA ILE A 171 -10.72 0.39 -13.34
C ILE A 171 -10.97 -1.11 -13.55
N TRP A 172 -9.91 -1.93 -13.60
CA TRP A 172 -10.05 -3.39 -13.76
C TRP A 172 -10.88 -4.02 -12.63
N ALA A 173 -10.63 -3.61 -11.38
CA ALA A 173 -11.32 -4.13 -10.21
C ALA A 173 -12.81 -3.73 -10.19
N ILE A 174 -13.12 -2.47 -10.51
CA ILE A 174 -14.50 -1.95 -10.62
C ILE A 174 -15.28 -2.70 -11.71
N TYR A 175 -14.67 -2.98 -12.86
CA TYR A 175 -15.28 -3.82 -13.90
C TYR A 175 -15.55 -5.25 -13.40
N GLY A 176 -14.64 -5.81 -12.61
CA GLY A 176 -14.82 -7.11 -11.96
C GLY A 176 -16.01 -7.15 -10.99
N LEU A 177 -16.21 -6.08 -10.21
CA LEU A 177 -17.35 -5.91 -9.29
C LEU A 177 -18.67 -5.71 -10.06
N ALA A 178 -18.64 -4.95 -11.16
CA ALA A 178 -19.83 -4.68 -11.97
C ALA A 178 -20.33 -5.94 -12.69
N ARG A 179 -19.41 -6.83 -13.08
CA ARG A 179 -19.69 -8.01 -13.93
C ARG A 179 -18.99 -9.28 -13.41
N PRO A 180 -19.32 -9.78 -12.21
CA PRO A 180 -18.59 -10.89 -11.57
C PRO A 180 -18.68 -12.23 -12.32
N LYS A 181 -19.65 -12.39 -13.23
CA LYS A 181 -19.81 -13.58 -14.08
C LYS A 181 -18.96 -13.54 -15.35
N VAL A 182 -18.48 -12.36 -15.73
CA VAL A 182 -17.57 -12.16 -16.84
C VAL A 182 -16.18 -12.13 -16.21
N LYS A 183 -15.32 -13.10 -16.54
CA LYS A 183 -13.92 -12.94 -16.18
C LYS A 183 -13.44 -11.69 -16.91
N ALA A 184 -12.87 -10.73 -16.20
CA ALA A 184 -12.19 -9.61 -16.83
C ALA A 184 -11.12 -10.21 -17.76
N SER A 185 -11.44 -10.26 -19.04
CA SER A 185 -10.57 -10.77 -20.09
C SER A 185 -9.32 -9.89 -20.13
N GLN A 186 -8.21 -10.51 -20.48
CA GLN A 186 -6.99 -9.75 -20.73
C GLN A 186 -7.28 -8.73 -21.83
N VAL A 187 -7.03 -7.45 -21.53
CA VAL A 187 -7.07 -6.40 -22.55
C VAL A 187 -5.85 -6.60 -23.44
N THR A 188 -6.09 -6.72 -24.74
CA THR A 188 -5.04 -6.78 -25.73
C THR A 188 -4.55 -5.38 -26.09
N MET A 189 -3.30 -5.28 -26.55
CA MET A 189 -2.76 -4.01 -27.05
C MET A 189 -3.54 -3.45 -28.24
N ALA A 190 -4.13 -4.31 -29.06
CA ALA A 190 -5.00 -3.88 -30.16
C ALA A 190 -6.27 -3.19 -29.64
N GLU A 191 -6.90 -3.73 -28.59
CA GLU A 191 -8.08 -3.12 -27.95
C GLU A 191 -7.72 -1.79 -27.28
N LEU A 192 -6.56 -1.70 -26.61
CA LEU A 192 -6.09 -0.46 -26.03
C LEU A 192 -5.83 0.62 -27.09
N GLN A 193 -5.18 0.25 -28.20
CA GLN A 193 -4.92 1.18 -29.30
C GLN A 193 -6.22 1.65 -29.95
N GLN A 194 -7.16 0.73 -30.22
CA GLN A 194 -8.48 1.09 -30.75
C GLN A 194 -9.25 1.99 -29.78
N ALA A 195 -9.18 1.71 -28.48
CA ALA A 195 -9.79 2.52 -27.45
C ALA A 195 -9.24 3.96 -27.43
N ARG A 196 -7.95 4.17 -27.72
CA ARG A 196 -7.37 5.53 -27.81
C ARG A 196 -7.89 6.35 -28.97
N GLU A 197 -8.27 5.71 -30.06
CA GLU A 197 -8.85 6.39 -31.23
C GLU A 197 -10.31 6.82 -31.00
N SER A 198 -10.96 6.28 -29.95
CA SER A 198 -12.33 6.60 -29.59
C SER A 198 -12.42 7.72 -28.55
N THR A 199 -13.34 8.65 -28.79
CA THR A 199 -13.74 9.68 -27.80
C THR A 199 -15.01 9.30 -27.05
N GLU A 200 -15.54 8.08 -27.24
CA GLU A 200 -16.76 7.65 -26.55
C GLU A 200 -16.48 7.37 -25.07
N VAL A 201 -17.29 7.95 -24.18
CA VAL A 201 -17.17 7.69 -22.75
C VAL A 201 -17.76 6.31 -22.43
N ALA A 202 -16.90 5.39 -21.99
CA ALA A 202 -17.27 4.01 -21.62
C ALA A 202 -18.40 4.00 -20.58
N GLN A 203 -18.14 4.59 -19.41
CA GLN A 203 -19.08 4.70 -18.30
C GLN A 203 -19.00 6.13 -17.72
N PRO A 204 -20.07 6.96 -17.82
CA PRO A 204 -20.03 8.35 -17.37
C PRO A 204 -19.70 8.51 -15.88
N ALA A 205 -20.21 7.63 -15.02
CA ALA A 205 -19.91 7.64 -13.59
C ALA A 205 -18.43 7.35 -13.31
N LEU A 206 -17.84 6.42 -14.08
CA LEU A 206 -16.41 6.11 -13.97
C LEU A 206 -15.55 7.27 -14.49
N ASP A 207 -15.92 7.89 -15.60
CA ASP A 207 -15.19 9.07 -16.13
C ASP A 207 -15.16 10.22 -15.13
N LYS A 208 -16.29 10.48 -14.46
CA LYS A 208 -16.36 11.47 -13.38
C LYS A 208 -15.39 11.13 -12.23
N TYR A 209 -15.39 9.87 -11.79
CA TYR A 209 -14.44 9.38 -10.78
C TYR A 209 -12.98 9.60 -11.20
N LEU A 210 -12.62 9.27 -12.45
CA LEU A 210 -11.25 9.46 -12.95
C LEU A 210 -10.83 10.93 -12.96
N VAL A 211 -11.74 11.84 -13.31
CA VAL A 211 -11.45 13.29 -13.26
C VAL A 211 -11.25 13.77 -11.82
N GLU A 212 -12.05 13.27 -10.88
CA GLU A 212 -11.91 13.60 -9.45
C GLU A 212 -10.59 13.07 -8.89
N ALA A 213 -10.25 11.79 -9.15
CA ALA A 213 -9.00 11.17 -8.70
C ALA A 213 -7.75 11.89 -9.24
N ILE A 214 -7.77 12.32 -10.51
CA ILE A 214 -6.68 13.12 -11.09
C ILE A 214 -6.58 14.49 -10.43
N GLY A 215 -7.73 15.13 -10.17
CA GLY A 215 -7.76 16.41 -9.46
C GLY A 215 -7.22 16.31 -8.04
N GLU A 216 -7.44 15.19 -7.35
CA GLU A 216 -6.85 14.89 -6.04
C GLU A 216 -5.34 14.69 -6.15
N ALA A 217 -4.87 13.90 -7.13
CA ALA A 217 -3.44 13.69 -7.37
C ALA A 217 -2.69 14.99 -7.73
N GLU A 218 -3.30 15.91 -8.49
CA GLU A 218 -2.71 17.23 -8.78
C GLU A 218 -2.56 18.10 -7.52
N LEU A 219 -3.34 17.83 -6.47
CA LEU A 219 -3.39 18.59 -5.23
C LEU A 219 -2.66 17.91 -4.07
N ASP A 220 -2.02 16.75 -4.31
CA ASP A 220 -1.26 16.04 -3.27
C ASP A 220 -0.15 16.94 -2.68
N GLU A 221 -0.01 16.92 -1.36
CA GLU A 221 0.92 17.81 -0.65
C GLU A 221 2.38 17.32 -0.69
N GLU A 222 2.58 16.01 -0.82
CA GLU A 222 3.90 15.38 -0.78
C GLU A 222 4.45 15.17 -2.19
N GLU A 223 3.64 14.64 -3.09
CA GLU A 223 4.01 14.31 -4.47
C GLU A 223 2.92 14.75 -5.47
N PRO A 224 2.72 16.06 -5.69
CA PRO A 224 1.71 16.56 -6.60
C PRO A 224 1.97 16.13 -8.04
N LEU A 225 0.91 15.64 -8.71
CA LEU A 225 0.95 15.31 -10.13
C LEU A 225 1.00 16.58 -10.97
N ALA A 226 1.98 16.70 -11.85
CA ALA A 226 2.11 17.89 -12.69
C ALA A 226 0.94 17.97 -13.69
N PRO A 227 0.42 19.17 -14.03
CA PRO A 227 -0.74 19.31 -14.93
C PRO A 227 -0.57 18.76 -16.35
N GLU A 228 0.67 18.59 -16.82
CA GLU A 228 0.94 17.93 -18.11
C GLU A 228 0.81 16.42 -17.99
N ASP A 229 1.40 15.84 -16.94
CA ASP A 229 1.30 14.41 -16.63
C ASP A 229 -0.14 14.02 -16.29
N ALA A 230 -0.87 14.84 -15.52
CA ALA A 230 -2.28 14.66 -15.20
C ALA A 230 -3.16 14.44 -16.44
N LYS A 231 -2.90 15.19 -17.52
CA LYS A 231 -3.64 15.01 -18.79
C LYS A 231 -3.29 13.70 -19.47
N VAL A 232 -2.02 13.31 -19.45
CA VAL A 232 -1.55 12.04 -20.03
C VAL A 232 -2.18 10.87 -19.28
N VAL A 233 -2.09 10.89 -17.94
CA VAL A 233 -2.63 9.85 -17.07
C VAL A 233 -4.16 9.75 -17.21
N LEU A 234 -4.88 10.87 -17.26
CA LEU A 234 -6.34 10.86 -17.46
C LEU A 234 -6.73 10.23 -18.80
N GLU A 235 -6.04 10.56 -19.89
CA GLU A 235 -6.33 9.97 -21.21
C GLU A 235 -5.96 8.48 -21.27
N LEU A 236 -4.88 8.07 -20.59
CA LEU A 236 -4.52 6.67 -20.43
C LEU A 236 -5.60 5.91 -19.65
N ALA A 237 -6.02 6.41 -18.49
CA ALA A 237 -7.07 5.81 -17.67
C ALA A 237 -8.39 5.68 -18.44
N ARG A 238 -8.76 6.71 -19.21
CA ARG A 238 -9.93 6.67 -20.09
C ARG A 238 -9.81 5.60 -21.18
N ALA A 239 -8.62 5.44 -21.78
CA ALA A 239 -8.38 4.39 -22.76
C ALA A 239 -8.49 3.00 -22.12
N VAL A 240 -7.97 2.81 -20.91
CA VAL A 240 -8.12 1.57 -20.13
C VAL A 240 -9.59 1.26 -19.87
N ALA A 241 -10.39 2.24 -19.43
CA ALA A 241 -11.82 2.06 -19.19
C ALA A 241 -12.57 1.64 -20.48
N ARG A 242 -12.25 2.26 -21.62
CA ARG A 242 -12.82 1.90 -22.93
C ARG A 242 -12.40 0.50 -23.39
N SER A 243 -11.15 0.10 -23.18
CA SER A 243 -10.70 -1.24 -23.53
C SER A 243 -11.35 -2.29 -22.64
N MET A 244 -11.52 -2.02 -21.33
CA MET A 244 -12.24 -2.91 -20.42
C MET A 244 -13.72 -3.05 -20.81
N GLU A 245 -14.39 -1.97 -21.21
CA GLU A 245 -15.76 -2.01 -21.72
C GLU A 245 -15.89 -2.91 -22.95
N THR A 246 -14.90 -2.88 -23.84
CA THR A 246 -14.88 -3.68 -25.07
C THR A 246 -14.60 -5.14 -24.76
N ALA A 247 -13.55 -5.41 -23.97
CA ALA A 247 -13.14 -6.75 -23.58
C ALA A 247 -14.24 -7.48 -22.77
N SER A 248 -15.03 -6.74 -21.99
CA SER A 248 -16.13 -7.28 -21.18
C SER A 248 -17.46 -7.48 -21.93
N ARG A 249 -17.51 -7.20 -23.24
CA ARG A 249 -18.65 -7.52 -24.13
C ARG A 249 -18.45 -8.79 -24.96
N GLY A 250 -17.20 -9.26 -25.10
CA GLY A 250 -16.83 -10.46 -25.85
C GLY A 250 -16.89 -11.73 -25.02
#